data_AF-A0AAN6FM89-F1
#
_entry.id   AF-A0AAN6FM89-F1
#
_cell.length_a   1.000
_cell.length_b   1.000
_cell.length_c   1.000
_cell.angle_alpha   90.00
_cell.angle_beta   90.00
_cell.angle_gamma   90.00
#
_symmetry.space_group_name_H-M   'P 1'
#
loop_
_entity.id
_entity.type
_entity.pdbx_description
1 polymer ?
#
loop_
_entity_poly.entity_id
_entity_poly.type
_entity_poly.pdbx_seq_one_letter_code
_entity_poly.pdbx_strand_id
1 'polypeptide(L)'
;MYLDAADEATIINQGLGAALKERGILFMAYDHNTDQPVYPYRVLQGAPGMVPAVAWHCYQGPAPNYTVLNDISRLYPGTLQFMTECSNYLPGAGSVNFEVAQNFIPPVQHGASGASMWGMSPTFLSTRCILLATNPDFGPHSPYGGCAGCLGSIIVNSSTTYTKTNDYYMIGQFSRFVRRGATNYPVVQGNEGNALTSNQLYIMAVQNPDKSWAVIFMNNLVSDQEVVLSFTGNGGQYWQGTVPKTTVTTWLLPSEQILGQTNGTQAASVGAPYPFRNGSTTRFSTASGSVTGTGFSACNVTFTSTTSTSSSSSTSVTALPVPNTTHTIATTGTA
;
A
#
# COMPACT_ATOMS: atom_id res chain seq x y z
N MET A 1 -11.26 -15.68 8.64
CA MET A 1 -11.37 -17.03 8.06
C MET A 1 -9.96 -17.50 7.77
N TYR A 2 -9.55 -18.65 8.28
CA TYR A 2 -8.28 -19.25 7.89
C TYR A 2 -8.46 -19.96 6.55
N LEU A 3 -7.56 -19.74 5.61
CA LEU A 3 -7.50 -20.40 4.31
C LEU A 3 -6.04 -20.82 4.11
N ASP A 4 -5.79 -22.10 3.82
CA ASP A 4 -4.42 -22.54 3.51
C ASP A 4 -4.07 -22.22 2.05
N ALA A 5 -2.78 -22.07 1.75
CA ALA A 5 -2.31 -21.78 0.40
C ALA A 5 -2.72 -22.86 -0.62
N ALA A 6 -2.74 -24.14 -0.21
CA ALA A 6 -3.19 -25.22 -1.08
C ALA A 6 -4.71 -25.15 -1.35
N ASP A 7 -5.49 -24.71 -0.37
CA ASP A 7 -6.93 -24.51 -0.51
C ASP A 7 -7.23 -23.32 -1.43
N GLU A 8 -6.52 -22.20 -1.28
CA GLU A 8 -6.63 -21.05 -2.19
C GLU A 8 -6.29 -21.44 -3.63
N ALA A 9 -5.18 -22.15 -3.84
CA ALA A 9 -4.83 -22.67 -5.16
C ALA A 9 -5.91 -23.60 -5.73
N THR A 10 -6.50 -24.45 -4.89
CA THR A 10 -7.56 -25.37 -5.27
C THR A 10 -8.82 -24.61 -5.68
N ILE A 11 -9.25 -23.61 -4.92
CA ILE A 11 -10.40 -22.75 -5.26
C ILE A 11 -10.19 -22.07 -6.61
N ILE A 12 -8.98 -21.55 -6.85
CA ILE A 12 -8.63 -20.90 -8.11
C ILE A 12 -8.73 -21.91 -9.28
N ASN A 13 -8.14 -23.10 -9.12
CA ASN A 13 -8.13 -24.12 -10.18
C ASN A 13 -9.49 -24.79 -10.42
N GLN A 14 -10.30 -24.97 -9.38
CA GLN A 14 -11.58 -25.68 -9.48
C GLN A 14 -12.71 -24.83 -10.08
N GLY A 15 -12.46 -23.57 -10.40
CA GLY A 15 -13.35 -22.80 -11.26
C GLY A 15 -13.30 -21.29 -11.05
N LEU A 16 -12.89 -20.80 -9.87
CA LEU A 16 -12.88 -19.36 -9.60
C LEU A 16 -11.94 -18.62 -10.54
N GLY A 17 -10.72 -19.14 -10.73
CA GLY A 17 -9.71 -18.54 -11.61
C GLY A 17 -10.19 -18.45 -13.06
N ALA A 18 -10.75 -19.54 -13.58
CA ALA A 18 -11.30 -19.58 -14.95
C ALA A 18 -12.48 -18.60 -15.12
N ALA A 19 -13.42 -18.59 -14.18
CA ALA A 19 -14.57 -17.70 -14.21
C ALA A 19 -14.19 -16.22 -14.14
N LEU A 20 -13.17 -15.87 -13.33
CA LEU A 20 -12.65 -14.50 -13.26
C LEU A 20 -11.92 -14.11 -14.55
N LYS A 21 -11.10 -15.02 -15.09
CA LYS A 21 -10.34 -14.79 -16.33
C LYS A 21 -11.25 -14.59 -17.54
N GLU A 22 -12.30 -15.40 -17.68
CA GLU A 22 -13.31 -15.26 -18.76
C GLU A 22 -13.97 -13.87 -18.73
N ARG A 23 -14.14 -13.30 -17.53
CA ARG A 23 -14.74 -11.98 -17.33
C ARG A 23 -13.74 -10.83 -17.35
N GLY A 24 -12.45 -11.11 -17.57
CA GLY A 24 -11.38 -10.11 -17.51
C GLY A 24 -11.20 -9.46 -16.14
N ILE A 25 -11.58 -10.16 -15.05
CA ILE A 25 -11.46 -9.67 -13.68
C ILE A 25 -10.09 -10.05 -13.12
N LEU A 26 -9.34 -9.06 -12.65
CA LEU A 26 -8.11 -9.27 -11.91
C LEU A 26 -8.41 -9.55 -10.44
N PHE A 27 -7.63 -10.44 -9.85
CA PHE A 27 -7.68 -10.75 -8.41
C PHE A 27 -6.26 -10.82 -7.85
N MET A 28 -6.15 -10.71 -6.54
CA MET A 28 -4.87 -10.78 -5.83
C MET A 28 -4.90 -11.99 -4.91
N ALA A 29 -3.84 -12.79 -4.93
CA ALA A 29 -3.64 -13.88 -3.98
C ALA A 29 -3.02 -13.37 -2.68
N TYR A 30 -3.11 -14.19 -1.62
CA TYR A 30 -2.48 -14.01 -0.32
C TYR A 30 -3.08 -12.91 0.58
N ASP A 31 -2.83 -11.64 0.28
CA ASP A 31 -3.34 -10.48 1.07
C ASP A 31 -2.97 -10.56 2.56
N HIS A 32 -1.67 -10.74 2.85
CA HIS A 32 -1.15 -10.76 4.22
C HIS A 32 0.33 -10.30 4.29
N ASN A 33 0.91 -10.32 5.48
CA ASN A 33 2.24 -9.79 5.81
C ASN A 33 3.41 -10.41 5.02
N THR A 34 4.54 -9.71 4.94
CA THR A 34 5.74 -10.18 4.22
C THR A 34 6.50 -11.36 4.87
N ASP A 35 6.03 -11.86 6.01
CA ASP A 35 6.72 -12.90 6.83
C ASP A 35 6.34 -14.33 6.49
N GLN A 36 5.22 -14.55 5.78
CA GLN A 36 4.86 -15.86 5.23
C GLN A 36 4.93 -15.88 3.70
N PRO A 37 6.09 -15.56 3.09
CA PRO A 37 6.21 -15.48 1.64
C PRO A 37 6.00 -16.83 0.95
N VAL A 38 6.12 -17.95 1.69
CA VAL A 38 5.82 -19.31 1.19
C VAL A 38 4.37 -19.45 0.72
N TYR A 39 3.43 -18.72 1.32
CA TYR A 39 2.02 -18.80 0.96
C TYR A 39 1.79 -18.40 -0.51
N PRO A 40 2.11 -17.16 -0.95
CA PRO A 40 1.87 -16.77 -2.34
C PRO A 40 2.66 -17.63 -3.33
N TYR A 41 3.86 -18.11 -2.97
CA TYR A 41 4.58 -19.08 -3.81
C TYR A 41 3.78 -20.36 -4.04
N ARG A 42 3.19 -20.93 -3.00
CA ARG A 42 2.37 -22.15 -3.12
C ARG A 42 1.12 -21.92 -3.94
N VAL A 43 0.47 -20.75 -3.81
CA VAL A 43 -0.69 -20.41 -4.64
C VAL A 43 -0.28 -20.29 -6.11
N LEU A 44 0.82 -19.60 -6.40
CA LEU A 44 1.35 -19.43 -7.77
C LEU A 44 1.77 -20.77 -8.40
N GLN A 45 2.36 -21.68 -7.62
CA GLN A 45 2.71 -23.03 -8.07
C GLN A 45 1.49 -23.92 -8.27
N GLY A 46 0.54 -23.83 -7.34
CA GLY A 46 -0.67 -24.63 -7.36
C GLY A 46 -1.61 -24.24 -8.50
N ALA A 47 -1.73 -22.95 -8.80
CA ALA A 47 -2.59 -22.40 -9.86
C ALA A 47 -1.79 -21.62 -10.93
N PRO A 48 -0.91 -22.29 -11.69
CA PRO A 48 0.03 -21.63 -12.58
C PRO A 48 -0.69 -20.88 -13.70
N GLY A 49 -0.29 -19.63 -13.91
CA GLY A 49 -0.87 -18.76 -14.95
C GLY A 49 -2.32 -18.32 -14.71
N MET A 50 -2.88 -18.60 -13.52
CA MET A 50 -4.21 -18.14 -13.13
C MET A 50 -4.18 -16.92 -12.22
N VAL A 51 -3.10 -16.71 -11.46
CA VAL A 51 -2.97 -15.63 -10.48
C VAL A 51 -2.33 -14.39 -11.12
N PRO A 52 -3.08 -13.29 -11.34
CA PRO A 52 -2.51 -12.12 -12.00
C PRO A 52 -1.76 -11.18 -11.05
N ALA A 53 -1.99 -11.30 -9.74
CA ALA A 53 -1.36 -10.44 -8.74
C ALA A 53 -1.23 -11.10 -7.36
N VAL A 54 -0.29 -10.61 -6.54
CA VAL A 54 -0.12 -10.93 -5.12
C VAL A 54 -0.29 -9.66 -4.28
N ALA A 55 -1.02 -9.77 -3.18
CA ALA A 55 -1.23 -8.69 -2.22
C ALA A 55 -0.38 -8.92 -0.96
N TRP A 56 0.14 -7.82 -0.41
CA TRP A 56 1.06 -7.80 0.73
C TRP A 56 0.64 -6.75 1.76
N HIS A 57 0.87 -7.06 3.04
CA HIS A 57 0.70 -6.15 4.17
C HIS A 57 2.04 -5.84 4.83
N CYS A 58 2.08 -4.76 5.63
CA CYS A 58 3.31 -4.33 6.29
C CYS A 58 3.25 -4.32 7.84
N TYR A 59 2.43 -5.20 8.43
CA TYR A 59 2.33 -5.32 9.88
C TYR A 59 3.39 -6.23 10.52
N GLN A 60 4.29 -6.79 9.73
CA GLN A 60 5.32 -7.67 10.26
C GLN A 60 6.28 -6.91 11.17
N GLY A 61 6.50 -7.45 12.37
CA GLY A 61 7.53 -7.00 13.30
C GLY A 61 8.85 -7.76 13.14
N PRO A 62 10.01 -7.14 13.44
CA PRO A 62 10.20 -5.73 13.83
C PRO A 62 10.07 -4.75 12.65
N ALA A 63 10.18 -5.23 11.41
CA ALA A 63 9.84 -4.48 10.20
C ALA A 63 9.49 -5.45 9.05
N PRO A 64 8.73 -5.00 8.04
CA PRO A 64 8.45 -5.75 6.82
C PRO A 64 9.74 -6.06 6.05
N ASN A 65 9.83 -7.27 5.51
CA ASN A 65 10.91 -7.62 4.60
C ASN A 65 10.46 -7.53 3.15
N TYR A 66 10.75 -6.41 2.51
CA TYR A 66 10.35 -6.17 1.12
C TYR A 66 11.19 -6.96 0.10
N THR A 67 12.28 -7.63 0.49
CA THR A 67 13.07 -8.42 -0.47
C THR A 67 12.29 -9.59 -1.04
N VAL A 68 11.25 -10.07 -0.34
CA VAL A 68 10.38 -11.15 -0.81
C VAL A 68 9.64 -10.78 -2.10
N LEU A 69 9.38 -9.48 -2.33
CA LEU A 69 8.80 -9.00 -3.59
C LEU A 69 9.77 -9.14 -4.76
N ASN A 70 11.08 -9.00 -4.54
CA ASN A 70 12.08 -9.21 -5.59
C ASN A 70 12.07 -10.66 -6.07
N ASP A 71 11.90 -11.60 -5.15
CA ASP A 71 11.89 -13.04 -5.45
C ASP A 71 10.66 -13.42 -6.29
N ILE A 72 9.47 -12.91 -5.96
CA ILE A 72 8.27 -13.08 -6.81
C ILE A 72 8.49 -12.44 -8.18
N SER A 73 9.03 -11.23 -8.24
CA SER A 73 9.31 -10.54 -9.52
C SER A 73 10.28 -11.34 -10.40
N ARG A 74 11.25 -12.03 -9.78
CA ARG A 74 12.24 -12.87 -10.45
C ARG A 74 11.66 -14.21 -10.91
N LEU A 75 10.89 -14.88 -10.05
CA LEU A 75 10.39 -16.25 -10.30
C LEU A 75 9.11 -16.27 -11.14
N TYR A 76 8.26 -15.26 -11.02
CA TYR A 76 6.97 -15.14 -11.70
C TYR A 76 6.88 -13.79 -12.45
N PRO A 77 7.70 -13.60 -13.50
CA PRO A 77 7.67 -12.37 -14.28
C PRO A 77 6.29 -12.18 -14.91
N GLY A 78 5.65 -11.05 -14.62
CA GLY A 78 4.30 -10.72 -15.08
C GLY A 78 3.20 -10.84 -14.02
N THR A 79 3.49 -11.44 -12.86
CA THR A 79 2.59 -11.35 -11.69
C THR A 79 2.77 -9.99 -11.03
N LEU A 80 1.70 -9.20 -10.96
CA LEU A 80 1.72 -7.90 -10.31
C LEU A 80 1.81 -8.07 -8.78
N GLN A 81 2.33 -7.05 -8.11
CA GLN A 81 2.42 -7.06 -6.65
C GLN A 81 1.90 -5.75 -6.09
N PHE A 82 1.12 -5.81 -5.01
CA PHE A 82 0.55 -4.62 -4.39
C PHE A 82 0.71 -4.67 -2.88
N MET A 83 1.13 -3.58 -2.27
CA MET A 83 0.93 -3.39 -0.84
C MET A 83 -0.50 -2.94 -0.64
N THR A 84 -1.37 -3.82 -0.18
CA THR A 84 -2.79 -3.51 -0.01
C THR A 84 -3.07 -2.86 1.34
N GLU A 85 -2.17 -3.03 2.31
CA GLU A 85 -2.52 -2.75 3.71
C GLU A 85 -1.32 -2.41 4.62
N CYS A 86 -1.36 -1.22 5.25
CA CYS A 86 -0.70 -0.95 6.53
C CYS A 86 -1.41 0.19 7.26
N SER A 87 -1.18 0.32 8.57
CA SER A 87 -1.76 1.41 9.36
C SER A 87 -0.79 2.01 10.36
N ASN A 88 -1.02 3.27 10.66
CA ASN A 88 -0.56 3.88 11.90
C ASN A 88 -1.50 3.55 13.07
N TYR A 89 -0.90 3.21 14.22
CA TYR A 89 -1.61 2.83 15.44
C TYR A 89 -1.23 3.74 16.60
N LEU A 90 -2.24 4.31 17.26
CA LEU A 90 -2.13 5.21 18.41
C LEU A 90 -0.94 6.19 18.30
N PRO A 91 -0.86 6.99 17.21
CA PRO A 91 0.22 7.95 17.08
C PRO A 91 0.15 8.97 18.22
N GLY A 92 1.30 9.30 18.79
CA GLY A 92 1.39 10.36 19.79
C GLY A 92 0.89 11.69 19.22
N ALA A 93 0.23 12.50 20.04
CA ALA A 93 -0.21 13.82 19.60
C ALA A 93 1.00 14.65 19.08
N GLY A 94 0.93 15.07 17.82
CA GLY A 94 2.02 15.82 17.18
C GLY A 94 3.22 14.99 16.72
N SER A 95 3.17 13.64 16.80
CA SER A 95 4.25 12.80 16.27
C SER A 95 4.28 12.85 14.75
N VAL A 96 5.45 13.10 14.18
CA VAL A 96 5.72 12.83 12.77
C VAL A 96 6.11 11.36 12.67
N ASN A 97 5.37 10.61 11.88
CA ASN A 97 5.63 9.21 11.57
C ASN A 97 5.88 9.12 10.05
N PHE A 98 6.66 8.14 9.60
CA PHE A 98 7.06 7.99 8.19
C PHE A 98 6.59 6.67 7.58
N GLU A 99 5.75 5.93 8.31
CA GLU A 99 5.24 4.61 8.01
C GLU A 99 4.51 4.61 6.67
N VAL A 100 3.78 5.68 6.36
CA VAL A 100 3.19 5.87 5.03
C VAL A 100 4.28 5.85 3.97
N ALA A 101 5.26 6.74 4.05
CA ALA A 101 6.34 6.79 3.07
C ALA A 101 7.14 5.47 3.00
N GLN A 102 7.34 4.78 4.12
CA GLN A 102 7.97 3.45 4.20
C GLN A 102 7.12 2.32 3.60
N ASN A 103 5.82 2.50 3.43
CA ASN A 103 4.98 1.55 2.69
C ASN A 103 4.87 1.87 1.20
N PHE A 104 5.14 3.11 0.78
CA PHE A 104 5.14 3.46 -0.64
C PHE A 104 6.52 3.24 -1.29
N ILE A 105 7.59 3.71 -0.66
CA ILE A 105 8.91 3.80 -1.31
C ILE A 105 9.58 2.41 -1.44
N PRO A 106 9.93 1.70 -0.36
CA PRO A 106 10.63 0.42 -0.47
C PRO A 106 9.86 -0.65 -1.27
N PRO A 107 8.53 -0.85 -1.09
CA PRO A 107 7.82 -1.87 -1.85
C PRO A 107 7.88 -1.64 -3.36
N VAL A 108 7.71 -0.38 -3.79
CA VAL A 108 7.78 -0.05 -5.22
C VAL A 108 9.22 -0.18 -5.76
N GLN A 109 10.23 0.15 -4.96
CA GLN A 109 11.63 -0.16 -5.28
C GLN A 109 11.88 -1.68 -5.43
N HIS A 110 11.11 -2.52 -4.74
CA HIS A 110 11.21 -3.98 -4.75
C HIS A 110 10.21 -4.69 -5.68
N GLY A 111 9.57 -3.96 -6.61
CA GLY A 111 8.73 -4.53 -7.66
C GLY A 111 7.22 -4.49 -7.38
N ALA A 112 6.78 -3.85 -6.29
CA ALA A 112 5.37 -3.52 -6.15
C ALA A 112 4.93 -2.54 -7.24
N SER A 113 3.78 -2.82 -7.83
CA SER A 113 3.09 -1.95 -8.80
C SER A 113 2.33 -0.80 -8.15
N GLY A 114 2.19 -0.83 -6.82
CA GLY A 114 1.57 0.22 -6.04
C GLY A 114 1.42 -0.16 -4.58
N ALA A 115 1.03 0.82 -3.78
CA ALA A 115 0.77 0.66 -2.37
C ALA A 115 -0.49 1.44 -1.96
N SER A 116 -1.16 0.97 -0.91
CA SER A 116 -2.26 1.65 -0.25
C SER A 116 -2.07 1.66 1.27
N MET A 117 -2.68 2.65 1.92
CA MET A 117 -2.78 2.72 3.38
C MET A 117 -4.16 2.27 3.84
N TRP A 118 -4.18 1.61 4.98
CA TRP A 118 -5.38 1.20 5.70
C TRP A 118 -5.39 1.80 7.11
N GLY A 119 -6.55 2.18 7.61
CA GLY A 119 -6.74 2.55 9.01
C GLY A 119 -7.07 1.32 9.87
N MET A 120 -6.29 0.23 9.80
CA MET A 120 -6.52 -1.00 10.60
C MET A 120 -5.20 -1.61 11.08
N SER A 121 -5.07 -1.87 12.39
CA SER A 121 -3.86 -2.31 13.12
C SER A 121 -3.85 -3.83 13.29
N PRO A 122 -2.67 -4.46 13.49
CA PRO A 122 -2.57 -5.91 13.64
C PRO A 122 -2.96 -6.31 15.05
N THR A 123 -4.24 -6.59 15.26
CA THR A 123 -4.66 -7.51 16.32
C THR A 123 -5.78 -8.41 15.82
N PHE A 124 -5.62 -9.70 16.11
CA PHE A 124 -6.32 -10.88 15.63
C PHE A 124 -7.86 -10.75 15.48
N LEU A 125 -8.35 -11.35 14.37
CA LEU A 125 -9.74 -11.69 13.98
C LEU A 125 -10.67 -10.62 13.34
N SER A 126 -10.86 -10.84 12.02
CA SER A 126 -12.08 -10.66 11.21
C SER A 126 -12.64 -9.26 10.88
N THR A 127 -12.33 -8.85 9.64
CA THR A 127 -13.21 -8.22 8.62
C THR A 127 -13.66 -6.75 8.74
N ARG A 128 -12.94 -5.91 7.95
CA ARG A 128 -13.34 -4.77 7.06
C ARG A 128 -13.98 -3.49 7.64
N CYS A 129 -13.23 -2.39 7.50
CA CYS A 129 -13.69 -1.14 6.84
C CYS A 129 -12.50 -0.27 6.40
N ILE A 130 -12.57 0.32 5.20
CA ILE A 130 -11.62 1.33 4.70
C ILE A 130 -11.91 2.64 5.45
N LEU A 131 -10.99 3.07 6.31
CA LEU A 131 -11.15 4.36 6.99
C LEU A 131 -10.16 5.38 6.41
N LEU A 132 -10.56 5.99 5.29
CA LEU A 132 -10.01 7.29 4.89
C LEU A 132 -10.20 8.32 6.01
N ALA A 133 -11.24 8.15 6.82
CA ALA A 133 -11.56 9.01 7.93
C ALA A 133 -12.01 8.24 9.18
N THR A 134 -11.62 8.71 10.36
CA THR A 134 -12.15 8.24 11.66
C THR A 134 -12.73 9.43 12.43
N ASN A 135 -13.51 9.19 13.48
CA ASN A 135 -13.84 10.24 14.45
C ASN A 135 -12.62 10.49 15.40
N PRO A 136 -12.67 11.48 16.32
CA PRO A 136 -11.57 11.75 17.25
C PRO A 136 -11.23 10.60 18.20
N ASP A 137 -12.16 9.67 18.40
CA ASP A 137 -12.00 8.47 19.23
C ASP A 137 -11.58 7.23 18.40
N PHE A 138 -11.05 7.44 17.19
CA PHE A 138 -10.61 6.39 16.25
C PHE A 138 -11.70 5.39 15.82
N GLY A 139 -12.97 5.78 15.95
CA GLY A 139 -14.14 5.00 15.58
C GLY A 139 -14.88 5.50 14.34
N PRO A 140 -16.03 4.87 14.00
CA PRO A 140 -16.58 3.68 14.63
C PRO A 140 -15.75 2.42 14.28
N HIS A 141 -15.47 1.58 15.27
CA HIS A 141 -14.87 0.27 15.08
C HIS A 141 -15.83 -0.82 15.59
N SER A 142 -15.66 -2.05 15.10
CA SER A 142 -16.51 -3.17 15.53
C SER A 142 -16.30 -3.42 17.04
N PRO A 143 -17.38 -3.67 17.82
CA PRO A 143 -17.30 -3.98 19.24
C PRO A 143 -16.86 -5.43 19.51
N TYR A 144 -16.87 -6.30 18.49
CA TYR A 144 -16.55 -7.72 18.59
C TYR A 144 -15.12 -8.08 18.16
N GLY A 145 -14.27 -7.05 17.98
CA GLY A 145 -12.93 -7.17 17.41
C GLY A 145 -12.67 -6.09 16.38
N GLY A 146 -11.41 -5.76 16.14
CA GLY A 146 -10.97 -4.71 15.22
C GLY A 146 -10.13 -3.64 15.89
N CYS A 147 -9.51 -2.78 15.08
CA CYS A 147 -8.59 -1.77 15.58
C CYS A 147 -9.29 -0.67 16.37
N ALA A 148 -8.97 -0.55 17.67
CA ALA A 148 -9.50 0.49 18.55
C ALA A 148 -8.66 1.79 18.57
N GLY A 149 -7.57 1.86 17.80
CA GLY A 149 -6.61 2.97 17.87
C GLY A 149 -6.03 3.34 16.51
N CYS A 150 -6.77 3.09 15.43
CA CYS A 150 -6.26 3.32 14.10
C CYS A 150 -6.46 4.73 13.65
N LEU A 151 -5.38 5.34 13.17
CA LEU A 151 -5.43 6.69 12.66
C LEU A 151 -6.04 6.68 11.25
N GLY A 152 -7.14 7.39 11.06
CA GLY A 152 -7.60 7.75 9.72
C GLY A 152 -6.71 8.84 9.11
N SER A 153 -6.61 8.89 7.77
CA SER A 153 -5.96 10.03 7.10
C SER A 153 -6.69 11.35 7.39
N ILE A 154 -7.98 11.29 7.68
CA ILE A 154 -8.80 12.42 8.08
C ILE A 154 -9.46 12.10 9.43
N ILE A 155 -9.48 13.07 10.34
CA ILE A 155 -10.31 13.00 11.55
C ILE A 155 -11.55 13.85 11.33
N VAL A 156 -12.73 13.25 11.33
CA VAL A 156 -14.02 13.96 11.23
C VAL A 156 -14.43 14.39 12.62
N ASN A 157 -14.27 15.67 12.92
CA ASN A 157 -14.56 16.23 14.24
C ASN A 157 -16.07 16.51 14.43
N SER A 158 -16.78 16.80 13.34
CA SER A 158 -18.23 17.04 13.33
C SER A 158 -18.80 16.87 11.92
N SER A 159 -20.11 17.12 11.74
CA SER A 159 -20.75 17.12 10.42
C SER A 159 -20.21 18.18 9.46
N THR A 160 -19.50 19.20 9.97
CA THR A 160 -19.01 20.34 9.15
C THR A 160 -17.50 20.56 9.27
N THR A 161 -16.81 19.86 10.17
CA THR A 161 -15.39 20.08 10.43
C THR A 161 -14.59 18.78 10.43
N TYR A 162 -13.37 18.85 9.87
CA TYR A 162 -12.43 17.74 9.82
C TYR A 162 -10.99 18.22 9.92
N THR A 163 -10.10 17.34 10.37
CA THR A 163 -8.66 17.57 10.48
C THR A 163 -7.93 16.63 9.53
N LYS A 164 -6.94 17.13 8.81
CA LYS A 164 -6.04 16.30 7.99
C LYS A 164 -4.87 15.84 8.84
N THR A 165 -4.63 14.53 8.89
CA THR A 165 -3.53 13.95 9.68
C THR A 165 -2.24 13.95 8.88
N ASN A 166 -1.14 13.52 9.52
CA ASN A 166 0.14 13.30 8.85
C ASN A 166 -0.03 12.41 7.60
N ASP A 167 -0.77 11.30 7.74
CA ASP A 167 -1.01 10.32 6.68
C ASP A 167 -1.66 10.95 5.45
N TYR A 168 -2.59 11.90 5.62
CA TYR A 168 -3.20 12.61 4.48
C TYR A 168 -2.16 13.35 3.65
N TYR A 169 -1.26 14.07 4.32
CA TYR A 169 -0.22 14.83 3.62
C TYR A 169 0.83 13.90 2.99
N MET A 170 1.21 12.81 3.67
CA MET A 170 2.12 11.82 3.12
C MET A 170 1.54 11.10 1.90
N ILE A 171 0.32 10.58 1.98
CA ILE A 171 -0.38 10.02 0.81
C ILE A 171 -0.49 11.05 -0.31
N GLY A 172 -0.67 12.34 0.04
CA GLY A 172 -0.66 13.44 -0.91
C GLY A 172 0.65 13.59 -1.70
N GLN A 173 1.80 13.34 -1.05
CA GLN A 173 3.13 13.40 -1.72
C GLN A 173 3.32 12.30 -2.78
N PHE A 174 2.55 11.22 -2.70
CA PHE A 174 2.57 10.16 -3.73
C PHE A 174 1.42 10.37 -4.72
N SER A 175 0.17 10.34 -4.24
CA SER A 175 -1.04 10.30 -5.08
C SER A 175 -1.23 11.53 -5.98
N ARG A 176 -0.73 12.70 -5.57
CA ARG A 176 -0.82 13.93 -6.37
C ARG A 176 0.15 13.93 -7.55
N PHE A 177 1.30 13.28 -7.41
CA PHE A 177 2.45 13.48 -8.29
C PHE A 177 2.83 12.21 -9.09
N VAL A 178 2.47 11.03 -8.59
CA VAL A 178 2.66 9.74 -9.24
C VAL A 178 1.37 9.34 -9.94
N ARG A 179 1.38 9.30 -11.28
CA ARG A 179 0.21 8.96 -12.09
C ARG A 179 0.09 7.46 -12.31
N ARG A 180 -1.14 6.99 -12.51
CA ARG A 180 -1.39 5.61 -12.94
C ARG A 180 -0.64 5.33 -14.25
N GLY A 181 0.08 4.21 -14.30
CA GLY A 181 0.93 3.85 -15.44
C GLY A 181 2.34 4.47 -15.39
N ALA A 182 2.70 5.15 -14.30
CA ALA A 182 4.08 5.55 -14.06
C ALA A 182 5.00 4.32 -13.97
N THR A 183 6.23 4.49 -14.42
CA THR A 183 7.27 3.46 -14.36
C THR A 183 8.27 3.82 -13.27
N ASN A 184 8.52 2.89 -12.34
CA ASN A 184 9.54 3.05 -11.32
C ASN A 184 10.94 2.81 -11.90
N TYR A 185 11.91 3.61 -11.48
CA TYR A 185 13.31 3.46 -11.84
C TYR A 185 14.16 3.16 -10.59
N PRO A 186 15.14 2.27 -10.70
CA PRO A 186 15.99 1.90 -9.57
C PRO A 186 16.84 3.10 -9.14
N VAL A 187 16.84 3.38 -7.84
CA VAL A 187 17.78 4.32 -7.23
C VAL A 187 19.07 3.57 -6.92
N VAL A 188 20.13 3.93 -7.64
CA VAL A 188 21.44 3.24 -7.56
C VAL A 188 22.30 3.70 -6.39
N GLN A 189 22.14 4.94 -5.93
CA GLN A 189 22.91 5.55 -4.84
C GLN A 189 22.05 6.58 -4.09
N GLY A 190 22.34 6.79 -2.80
CA GLY A 190 21.73 7.84 -1.98
C GLY A 190 20.63 7.38 -1.01
N ASN A 191 20.21 6.11 -1.03
CA ASN A 191 19.41 5.56 0.07
C ASN A 191 20.30 5.35 1.30
N GLU A 192 19.82 5.76 2.47
CA GLU A 192 20.50 5.57 3.76
C GLU A 192 19.55 4.96 4.80
N GLY A 193 20.09 4.12 5.68
CA GLY A 193 19.33 3.41 6.69
C GLY A 193 18.58 2.18 6.15
N ASN A 194 17.78 1.57 7.02
CA ASN A 194 16.91 0.44 6.68
C ASN A 194 15.64 0.48 7.53
N ALA A 195 14.66 -0.39 7.23
CA ALA A 195 13.35 -0.41 7.88
C ALA A 195 13.39 -0.65 9.41
N LEU A 196 14.54 -1.06 9.97
CA LEU A 196 14.74 -1.28 11.41
C LEU A 196 15.29 -0.06 12.15
N THR A 197 15.72 0.98 11.43
CA THR A 197 16.34 2.18 12.01
C THR A 197 15.44 3.40 11.84
N SER A 198 15.42 4.31 12.81
CA SER A 198 14.69 5.58 12.70
C SER A 198 15.39 6.62 11.81
N ASN A 199 16.70 6.51 11.59
CA ASN A 199 17.46 7.41 10.73
C ASN A 199 17.49 6.86 9.31
N GLN A 200 16.64 7.38 8.43
CA GLN A 200 16.46 6.88 7.08
C GLN A 200 16.40 8.03 6.06
N LEU A 201 17.04 7.82 4.91
CA LEU A 201 16.82 8.61 3.70
C LEU A 201 16.40 7.63 2.60
N TYR A 202 15.14 7.70 2.17
CA TYR A 202 14.66 6.90 1.03
C TYR A 202 14.28 7.78 -0.15
N ILE A 203 14.60 7.29 -1.34
CA ILE A 203 14.38 8.00 -2.60
C ILE A 203 13.58 7.10 -3.53
N MET A 204 12.46 7.59 -4.06
CA MET A 204 11.69 6.92 -5.09
C MET A 204 11.68 7.77 -6.35
N ALA A 205 12.12 7.21 -7.47
CA ALA A 205 12.14 7.90 -8.76
C ALA A 205 11.16 7.22 -9.72
N VAL A 206 10.11 7.94 -10.12
CA VAL A 206 9.14 7.44 -11.09
C VAL A 206 9.02 8.36 -12.28
N GLN A 207 8.88 7.78 -13.46
CA GLN A 207 8.56 8.51 -14.68
C GLN A 207 7.07 8.35 -14.99
N ASN A 208 6.36 9.46 -15.07
CA ASN A 208 4.94 9.49 -15.42
C ASN A 208 4.74 9.14 -16.91
N PRO A 209 3.51 8.77 -17.33
CA PRO A 209 3.21 8.49 -18.74
C PRO A 209 3.51 9.64 -19.70
N ASP A 210 3.46 10.89 -19.22
CA ASP A 210 3.82 12.10 -19.98
C ASP A 210 5.33 12.38 -20.03
N LYS A 211 6.14 11.42 -19.57
CA LYS A 211 7.61 11.48 -19.51
C LYS A 211 8.18 12.49 -18.52
N SER A 212 7.35 13.16 -17.72
CA SER A 212 7.81 13.93 -16.56
C SER A 212 8.27 12.98 -15.44
N TRP A 213 9.16 13.46 -14.58
CA TRP A 213 9.64 12.71 -13.41
C TRP A 213 8.99 13.22 -12.13
N ALA A 214 8.62 12.30 -11.25
CA ALA A 214 8.36 12.58 -9.85
C ALA A 214 9.43 11.85 -9.02
N VAL A 215 10.22 12.60 -8.28
CA VAL A 215 11.25 12.07 -7.38
C VAL A 215 10.86 12.41 -5.96
N ILE A 216 10.54 11.38 -5.18
CA ILE A 216 10.07 11.51 -3.81
C ILE A 216 11.22 11.19 -2.87
N PHE A 217 11.51 12.11 -1.95
CA PHE A 217 12.51 11.97 -0.90
C PHE A 217 11.81 11.87 0.44
N MET A 218 12.09 10.81 1.20
CA MET A 218 11.73 10.66 2.59
C MET A 218 13.00 10.89 3.42
N ASN A 219 13.13 12.08 4.00
CA ASN A 219 14.24 12.42 4.89
C ASN A 219 13.77 12.34 6.34
N ASN A 220 14.02 11.21 6.99
CA ASN A 220 13.82 11.00 8.43
C ASN A 220 15.14 11.16 9.22
N LEU A 221 16.09 11.94 8.69
CA LEU A 221 17.31 12.31 9.40
C LEU A 221 17.09 13.58 10.22
N VAL A 222 18.00 13.84 11.16
CA VAL A 222 18.00 15.05 12.02
C VAL A 222 18.65 16.27 11.35
N SER A 223 19.15 16.12 10.13
CA SER A 223 19.84 17.15 9.35
C SER A 223 19.27 17.26 7.94
N ASP A 224 19.34 18.48 7.40
CA ASP A 224 19.03 18.74 6.00
C ASP A 224 20.05 18.02 5.11
N GLN A 225 19.61 17.57 3.95
CA GLN A 225 20.45 16.84 3.00
C GLN A 225 20.59 17.64 1.72
N GLU A 226 21.82 17.95 1.33
CA GLU A 226 22.12 18.53 0.02
C GLU A 226 22.18 17.40 -1.01
N VAL A 227 21.18 17.35 -1.89
CA VAL A 227 21.03 16.28 -2.87
C VAL A 227 21.48 16.76 -4.23
N VAL A 228 22.32 15.96 -4.89
CA VAL A 228 22.61 16.07 -6.33
C VAL A 228 22.02 14.86 -7.03
N LEU A 229 20.92 15.08 -7.75
CA LEU A 229 20.19 14.07 -8.50
C LEU A 229 20.68 14.05 -9.95
N SER A 230 21.01 12.86 -10.45
CA SER A 230 21.32 12.63 -11.87
C SER A 230 20.75 11.28 -12.33
N PHE A 231 20.47 11.16 -13.63
CA PHE A 231 20.02 9.91 -14.24
C PHE A 231 21.17 9.24 -14.98
N THR A 232 21.32 7.93 -14.80
CA THR A 232 22.36 7.15 -15.48
C THR A 232 22.15 7.21 -16.99
N GLY A 233 23.20 7.55 -17.75
CA GLY A 233 23.13 7.67 -19.20
C GLY A 233 22.77 9.07 -19.73
N ASN A 234 22.32 10.00 -18.87
CA ASN A 234 22.13 11.41 -19.24
C ASN A 234 23.39 12.20 -18.89
N GLY A 235 24.35 12.22 -19.82
CA GLY A 235 25.68 12.81 -19.65
C GLY A 235 25.66 14.32 -19.41
N GLY A 236 25.49 14.73 -18.15
CA GLY A 236 25.74 16.09 -17.67
C GLY A 236 24.52 16.84 -17.10
N GLN A 237 23.30 16.29 -17.20
CA GLN A 237 22.14 16.90 -16.54
C GLN A 237 22.05 16.43 -15.09
N TYR A 238 21.94 17.39 -14.18
CA TYR A 238 21.70 17.13 -12.78
C TYR A 238 20.77 18.19 -12.19
N TRP A 239 20.09 17.82 -11.11
CA TRP A 239 19.30 18.72 -10.29
C TRP A 239 19.92 18.74 -8.91
N GLN A 240 20.04 19.92 -8.33
CA GLN A 240 20.58 20.07 -6.99
C GLN A 240 19.59 20.84 -6.11
N GLY A 241 19.57 20.50 -4.84
CA GLY A 241 18.76 21.20 -3.86
C GLY A 241 18.77 20.53 -2.51
N THR A 242 18.28 21.28 -1.53
CA THR A 242 18.17 20.83 -0.15
C THR A 242 16.88 20.04 0.05
N VAL A 243 16.99 18.85 0.64
CA VAL A 243 15.86 18.09 1.20
C VAL A 243 15.86 18.33 2.72
N PRO A 244 14.89 19.10 3.25
CA PRO A 244 14.88 19.42 4.67
C PRO A 244 14.72 18.18 5.55
N LYS A 245 15.30 18.23 6.75
CA LYS A 245 15.17 17.18 7.77
C LYS A 245 13.73 16.90 8.15
N THR A 246 13.41 15.67 8.54
CA THR A 246 12.07 15.26 8.98
C THR A 246 10.95 15.63 7.99
N THR A 247 11.19 15.44 6.69
CA THR A 247 10.20 15.74 5.64
C THR A 247 10.03 14.63 4.62
N VAL A 248 8.86 14.62 3.97
CA VAL A 248 8.68 13.97 2.68
C VAL A 248 8.50 15.07 1.64
N THR A 249 9.40 15.10 0.66
CA THR A 249 9.45 16.13 -0.39
C THR A 249 9.40 15.49 -1.76
N THR A 250 8.54 15.99 -2.65
CA THR A 250 8.45 15.51 -4.03
C THR A 250 8.96 16.57 -5.00
N TRP A 251 9.99 16.24 -5.76
CA TRP A 251 10.48 17.05 -6.88
C TRP A 251 9.78 16.63 -8.17
N LEU A 252 9.31 17.61 -8.93
CA LEU A 252 8.75 17.40 -10.26
C LEU A 252 9.75 17.90 -11.29
N LEU A 253 10.22 17.01 -12.15
CA LEU A 253 11.16 17.35 -13.21
C LEU A 253 10.46 17.25 -14.58
N PRO A 254 10.71 18.20 -15.48
CA PRO A 254 10.15 18.15 -16.83
C PRO A 254 10.68 16.93 -17.60
N SER A 255 9.98 16.57 -18.67
CA SER A 255 10.46 15.54 -19.59
C SER A 255 11.68 16.04 -20.38
N GLU A 256 12.51 15.11 -20.86
CA GLU A 256 13.64 15.44 -21.75
C GLU A 256 13.20 16.20 -23.00
N GLN A 257 12.00 15.92 -23.51
CA GLN A 257 11.43 16.64 -24.64
C GLN A 257 11.22 18.13 -24.30
N ILE A 258 10.76 18.44 -23.09
CA ILE A 258 10.58 19.83 -22.64
C ILE A 258 11.94 20.50 -22.41
N LEU A 259 12.91 19.78 -21.83
CA LEU A 259 14.26 20.29 -21.63
C LEU A 259 15.01 20.56 -22.95
N GLY A 260 14.75 19.75 -23.98
CA GLY A 260 15.33 19.90 -25.32
C GLY A 260 14.66 20.97 -26.18
N GLN A 261 13.54 21.56 -25.76
CA GLN A 261 12.94 22.70 -26.46
C GLN A 261 13.80 23.95 -26.20
N THR A 262 14.51 24.39 -27.24
CA THR A 262 15.39 25.57 -27.28
C THR A 262 14.65 26.89 -27.03
N ASN A 263 14.23 27.12 -25.78
CA ASN A 263 13.97 28.44 -25.18
C ASN A 263 13.98 28.28 -23.65
N GLY A 264 15.18 28.20 -23.07
CA GLY A 264 15.46 28.02 -21.64
C GLY A 264 15.00 29.14 -20.70
N THR A 265 13.94 29.90 -21.01
CA THR A 265 13.35 30.95 -20.16
C THR A 265 11.90 31.30 -20.50
N GLN A 266 11.11 30.43 -21.13
CA GLN A 266 9.65 30.58 -21.01
C GLN A 266 9.20 29.83 -19.76
N ALA A 267 8.93 30.58 -18.69
CA ALA A 267 8.05 30.09 -17.64
C ALA A 267 6.84 29.47 -18.33
N ALA A 268 6.54 28.20 -18.02
CA ALA A 268 5.32 27.56 -18.46
C ALA A 268 4.20 28.59 -18.31
N SER A 269 3.44 28.82 -19.39
CA SER A 269 2.34 29.78 -19.39
C SER A 269 1.54 29.65 -18.09
N VAL A 270 1.08 30.76 -17.53
CA VAL A 270 0.43 30.87 -16.20
C VAL A 270 -0.88 30.06 -16.08
N GLY A 271 -1.18 29.16 -17.01
CA GLY A 271 -2.06 28.04 -16.76
C GLY A 271 -1.31 27.00 -15.93
N ALA A 272 -1.85 26.62 -14.77
CA ALA A 272 -1.33 25.48 -14.00
C ALA A 272 -0.96 24.36 -14.99
N PRO A 273 0.26 23.79 -14.95
CA PRO A 273 0.76 22.84 -15.97
C PRO A 273 -0.07 21.55 -16.09
N TYR A 274 -1.14 21.46 -15.30
CA TYR A 274 -2.05 20.33 -15.22
C TYR A 274 -3.49 20.88 -15.15
N PRO A 275 -4.28 20.81 -16.24
CA PRO A 275 -5.72 21.02 -16.11
C PRO A 275 -6.28 19.84 -15.31
N PHE A 276 -6.66 20.10 -14.06
CA PHE A 276 -7.54 19.23 -13.30
C PHE A 276 -8.89 19.23 -14.00
N ARG A 277 -9.06 18.37 -15.02
CA ARG A 277 -10.40 18.01 -15.47
C ARG A 277 -10.98 17.13 -14.37
N ASN A 278 -11.73 17.76 -13.48
CA ASN A 278 -12.78 17.09 -12.73
C ASN A 278 -13.67 16.47 -13.80
N GLY A 279 -13.57 15.14 -13.98
CA GLY A 279 -14.41 14.43 -14.93
C GLY A 279 -15.84 14.85 -14.68
N SER A 280 -16.48 15.43 -15.69
CA SER A 280 -17.87 15.84 -15.60
C SER A 280 -18.66 14.65 -15.09
N THR A 281 -19.41 14.87 -14.02
CA THR A 281 -20.43 14.00 -13.49
C THR A 281 -21.19 13.30 -14.61
N THR A 282 -20.87 12.03 -14.87
CA THR A 282 -21.89 11.12 -15.38
C THR A 282 -22.90 11.00 -14.25
N ARG A 283 -23.99 11.74 -14.38
CA ARG A 283 -25.16 11.64 -13.49
C ARG A 283 -25.55 10.17 -13.41
N PHE A 284 -25.27 9.53 -12.29
CA PHE A 284 -26.06 8.38 -11.89
C PHE A 284 -27.46 8.92 -11.58
N SER A 285 -28.45 8.35 -12.25
CA SER A 285 -29.86 8.61 -12.01
C SER A 285 -30.16 8.43 -10.52
N THR A 286 -30.57 9.51 -9.87
CA THR A 286 -31.19 9.49 -8.54
C THR A 286 -32.42 8.60 -8.60
N ALA A 287 -32.34 7.43 -7.96
CA ALA A 287 -33.51 6.68 -7.56
C ALA A 287 -34.16 7.44 -6.40
N SER A 288 -35.25 8.15 -6.70
CA SER A 288 -36.15 8.73 -5.71
C SER A 288 -36.93 7.60 -5.04
N GLY A 289 -36.46 7.14 -3.88
CA GLY A 289 -37.23 6.29 -2.97
C GLY A 289 -37.54 7.08 -1.70
N SER A 290 -38.80 7.48 -1.54
CA SER A 290 -39.30 8.07 -0.29
C SER A 290 -39.36 7.00 0.79
N VAL A 291 -38.61 7.15 1.88
CA VAL A 291 -38.83 6.37 3.11
C VAL A 291 -39.46 7.29 4.14
N THR A 292 -40.78 7.28 4.19
CA THR A 292 -41.56 7.72 5.34
C THR A 292 -41.58 6.57 6.36
N GLY A 293 -40.94 6.76 7.51
CA GLY A 293 -40.93 5.77 8.58
C GLY A 293 -40.54 6.39 9.92
N THR A 294 -41.54 6.85 10.66
CA THR A 294 -41.46 7.23 12.07
C THR A 294 -41.25 6.00 12.96
N GLY A 295 -40.33 6.06 13.92
CA GLY A 295 -40.32 5.15 15.07
C GLY A 295 -38.94 4.61 15.44
N PHE A 296 -38.25 5.31 16.35
CA PHE A 296 -37.24 4.68 17.19
C PHE A 296 -37.97 3.83 18.24
N SER A 297 -37.65 2.54 18.31
CA SER A 297 -38.00 1.69 19.45
C SER A 297 -36.84 0.74 19.72
N ALA A 298 -36.29 0.87 20.92
CA ALA A 298 -35.21 0.05 21.44
C ALA A 298 -35.63 -1.42 21.49
N CYS A 299 -34.76 -2.33 21.05
CA CYS A 299 -34.91 -3.76 21.29
C CYS A 299 -33.93 -4.20 22.38
N ASN A 300 -34.50 -4.58 23.53
CA ASN A 300 -33.85 -5.42 24.55
C ASN A 300 -33.61 -6.81 23.96
N VAL A 301 -32.40 -7.36 24.12
CA VAL A 301 -32.13 -8.76 23.79
C VAL A 301 -31.42 -9.45 24.95
N THR A 302 -32.03 -10.56 25.36
CA THR A 302 -31.67 -11.47 26.43
C THR A 302 -30.50 -12.39 26.04
N PHE A 303 -29.61 -12.68 26.98
CA PHE A 303 -28.46 -13.57 26.77
C PHE A 303 -28.87 -15.04 26.61
N THR A 304 -28.28 -15.72 25.63
CA THR A 304 -28.15 -17.19 25.61
C THR A 304 -26.69 -17.55 25.34
N SER A 305 -26.11 -18.37 26.21
CA SER A 305 -24.76 -18.90 26.09
C SER A 305 -24.76 -20.18 25.27
N THR A 306 -23.87 -20.28 24.29
CA THR A 306 -23.48 -21.56 23.69
C THR A 306 -21.95 -21.63 23.61
N THR A 307 -21.41 -22.69 24.19
CA THR A 307 -20.00 -23.08 24.12
C THR A 307 -19.74 -23.79 22.80
N SER A 308 -18.64 -23.46 22.13
CA SER A 308 -18.14 -24.21 20.98
C SER A 308 -16.76 -24.79 21.31
N THR A 309 -16.68 -26.12 21.25
CA THR A 309 -15.44 -26.90 21.25
C THR A 309 -15.02 -27.13 19.80
N SER A 310 -13.82 -26.68 19.42
CA SER A 310 -13.19 -27.01 18.14
C SER A 310 -12.26 -28.20 18.32
N SER A 311 -12.55 -29.30 17.62
CA SER A 311 -11.63 -30.42 17.43
C SER A 311 -10.94 -30.27 16.08
N SER A 312 -9.62 -30.28 16.09
CA SER A 312 -8.77 -30.27 14.91
C SER A 312 -8.67 -31.69 14.34
N SER A 313 -8.87 -31.83 13.03
CA SER A 313 -8.40 -32.99 12.28
C SER A 313 -7.44 -32.50 11.20
N SER A 314 -6.19 -32.93 11.33
CA SER A 314 -5.11 -32.70 10.38
C SER A 314 -5.23 -33.72 9.25
N THR A 315 -5.18 -33.24 8.01
CA THR A 315 -4.83 -34.10 6.86
C THR A 315 -3.61 -33.52 6.18
N SER A 316 -2.53 -34.28 6.27
CA SER A 316 -1.22 -34.01 5.70
C SER A 316 -1.23 -34.30 4.21
N VAL A 317 -1.37 -33.27 3.37
CA VAL A 317 -0.93 -33.37 1.97
C VAL A 317 0.53 -32.92 1.94
N THR A 318 1.39 -33.81 1.46
CA THR A 318 2.84 -33.61 1.36
C THR A 318 3.13 -32.33 0.58
N ALA A 319 3.73 -31.35 1.24
CA ALA A 319 4.03 -30.05 0.66
C ALA A 319 4.99 -30.17 -0.53
N LEU A 320 4.66 -29.55 -1.66
CA LEU A 320 5.60 -29.38 -2.77
C LEU A 320 6.76 -28.48 -2.31
N PRO A 321 8.02 -28.85 -2.61
CA PRO A 321 9.16 -28.00 -2.29
C PRO A 321 9.12 -26.70 -3.10
N VAL A 322 9.27 -25.54 -2.44
CA VAL A 322 9.39 -24.24 -3.11
C VAL A 322 10.82 -24.11 -3.67
N PRO A 323 11.03 -24.03 -5.00
CA PRO A 323 12.36 -23.93 -5.58
C PRO A 323 12.97 -22.53 -5.34
N ASN A 324 14.27 -22.50 -5.00
CA ASN A 324 15.13 -21.30 -5.05
C ASN A 324 14.72 -20.08 -4.19
N THR A 325 14.18 -20.29 -2.99
CA THR A 325 14.03 -19.22 -1.99
C THR A 325 15.22 -19.23 -1.02
N THR A 326 15.96 -18.12 -0.92
CA THR A 326 17.08 -17.95 0.04
C THR A 326 16.60 -17.60 1.45
N HIS A 327 15.30 -17.41 1.65
CA HIS A 327 14.71 -17.04 2.93
C HIS A 327 14.28 -18.30 3.71
N THR A 328 15.06 -18.68 4.71
CA THR A 328 14.68 -19.70 5.70
C THR A 328 13.70 -19.12 6.71
N ILE A 329 12.53 -19.76 6.85
CA ILE A 329 11.67 -19.57 8.02
C ILE A 329 12.46 -20.07 9.22
N ALA A 330 12.84 -19.17 10.13
CA ALA A 330 13.30 -19.60 11.44
C ALA A 330 12.08 -20.19 12.17
N THR A 331 11.93 -21.51 12.11
CA THR A 331 11.04 -22.23 13.01
C THR A 331 11.62 -22.05 14.41
N THR A 332 11.07 -21.15 15.21
CA THR A 332 11.35 -21.12 16.63
C THR A 332 10.84 -22.43 17.22
N GLY A 333 11.79 -23.32 17.47
CA GLY A 333 11.58 -24.53 18.24
C GLY A 333 11.13 -24.17 19.64
N THR A 334 10.20 -24.99 20.12
CA THR A 334 9.75 -25.09 21.51
C THR A 334 10.91 -25.18 22.49
N ALA A 335 10.83 -24.41 23.57
CA ALA A 335 11.08 -24.86 24.93
C ALA A 335 9.96 -24.33 25.82
#